data_AF-A0A506PH68-F1
#
_entry.id   AF-A0A506PH68-F1
#
_cell.length_a   1.000
_cell.length_b   1.000
_cell.length_c   1.000
_cell.angle_alpha   90.00
_cell.angle_beta   90.00
_cell.angle_gamma   90.00
#
_symmetry.space_group_name_H-M   'P 1'
#
loop_
_entity.id
_entity.type
_entity.pdbx_description
1 polymer ?
#
loop_
_entity_poly.entity_id
_entity_poly.type
_entity_poly.pdbx_seq_one_letter_code
_entity_poly.pdbx_strand_id
1 'polypeptide(L)'
;MAFINQGILGGVSGKVGSVVGARWRGRNIIRSLPSRRNYTPTAAQEDQRERFGTVIQFLSPIRAIVSAFYGKKQGDKSAYNLATGYHLKEALLPNLPDGYVINYTKVLISKGDLLGLANPTVSPDVNQQLTISWLDNSGQGNAAATDELIVVVYNPTLELFETANPAGTRDLTTVQMPLPAYWAGQEVQVWATFVTQDRKLAATSSYLGAVTLT
;
A
#
# COMPACT_ATOMS: atom_id res chain seq x y z
N MET A 1 -19.95 -22.67 -9.81
CA MET A 1 -21.12 -22.05 -10.47
C MET A 1 -20.62 -21.21 -11.63
N ALA A 2 -21.37 -21.15 -12.73
CA ALA A 2 -21.01 -20.33 -13.90
C ALA A 2 -22.09 -19.28 -14.15
N PHE A 3 -21.66 -18.11 -14.62
CA PHE A 3 -22.50 -16.95 -14.91
C PHE A 3 -22.27 -16.51 -16.34
N ILE A 4 -23.31 -16.00 -16.97
CA ILE A 4 -23.24 -15.36 -18.28
C ILE A 4 -23.78 -13.94 -18.11
N ASN A 5 -22.87 -12.96 -18.12
CA ASN A 5 -23.20 -11.58 -17.71
C ASN A 5 -23.94 -10.77 -18.80
N GLN A 6 -24.00 -11.25 -20.05
CA GLN A 6 -24.62 -10.52 -21.18
C GLN A 6 -25.57 -11.40 -22.02
N GLY A 7 -26.28 -12.34 -21.37
CA GLY A 7 -27.17 -13.27 -22.08
C GLY A 7 -26.43 -14.16 -23.10
N ILE A 8 -27.12 -14.67 -24.12
CA ILE A 8 -26.56 -15.70 -25.02
C ILE A 8 -25.29 -15.28 -25.80
N LEU A 9 -25.04 -13.98 -25.95
CA LEU A 9 -23.85 -13.44 -26.63
C LEU A 9 -22.70 -13.11 -25.66
N GLY A 10 -22.91 -13.28 -24.35
CA GLY A 10 -21.94 -12.96 -23.31
C GLY A 10 -20.89 -14.05 -23.08
N GLY A 11 -19.74 -13.64 -22.55
CA GLY A 11 -18.72 -14.59 -22.08
C GLY A 11 -19.20 -15.40 -20.88
N VAL A 12 -18.92 -16.70 -20.88
CA VAL A 12 -19.11 -17.59 -19.72
C VAL A 12 -18.03 -17.30 -18.69
N SER A 13 -18.42 -17.10 -17.42
CA SER A 13 -17.52 -16.94 -16.28
C SER A 13 -17.77 -18.03 -15.25
N GLY A 14 -16.79 -18.90 -15.01
CA GLY A 14 -16.90 -20.01 -14.07
C GLY A 14 -16.96 -21.38 -14.75
N LYS A 15 -17.22 -22.42 -13.95
CA LYS A 15 -17.18 -23.83 -14.39
C LYS A 15 -18.53 -24.28 -14.96
N VAL A 16 -18.51 -24.81 -16.19
CA VAL A 16 -19.61 -25.52 -16.85
C VAL A 16 -19.09 -26.90 -17.26
N GLY A 17 -19.49 -27.94 -16.52
CA GLY A 17 -19.03 -29.32 -16.80
C GLY A 17 -17.50 -29.48 -16.73
N SER A 18 -16.90 -29.96 -17.81
CA SER A 18 -15.45 -30.16 -17.99
C SER A 18 -14.71 -28.90 -18.45
N VAL A 19 -15.39 -27.76 -18.48
CA VAL A 19 -14.89 -26.53 -19.09
C VAL A 19 -15.02 -25.36 -18.11
N VAL A 20 -14.10 -24.41 -18.18
CA VAL A 20 -14.10 -23.18 -17.41
C VAL A 20 -14.05 -21.98 -18.35
N GLY A 21 -15.06 -21.14 -18.28
CA GLY A 21 -15.07 -19.83 -18.92
C GLY A 21 -14.35 -18.81 -18.04
N ALA A 22 -13.47 -18.00 -18.63
CA ALA A 22 -12.73 -16.96 -17.92
C ALA A 22 -12.48 -15.76 -18.85
N ARG A 23 -12.26 -14.59 -18.25
CA ARG A 23 -11.78 -13.41 -18.97
C ARG A 23 -10.27 -13.31 -18.82
N TRP A 24 -9.55 -13.28 -19.94
CA TRP A 24 -8.09 -13.16 -19.96
C TRP A 24 -7.67 -12.05 -20.91
N ARG A 25 -6.94 -11.05 -20.39
CA ARG A 25 -6.48 -9.86 -21.15
C ARG A 25 -7.59 -9.21 -21.98
N GLY A 26 -8.75 -8.99 -21.36
CA GLY A 26 -9.92 -8.39 -22.01
C GLY A 26 -10.73 -9.30 -22.95
N ARG A 27 -10.29 -10.55 -23.20
CA ARG A 27 -11.00 -11.50 -24.08
C ARG A 27 -11.67 -12.59 -23.26
N ASN A 28 -12.87 -13.00 -23.66
CA ASN A 28 -13.55 -14.15 -23.08
C ASN A 28 -12.95 -15.42 -23.70
N ILE A 29 -12.44 -16.32 -22.86
CA ILE A 29 -11.84 -17.58 -23.28
C ILE A 29 -12.54 -18.74 -22.59
N ILE A 30 -12.48 -19.90 -23.23
CA ILE A 30 -13.01 -21.16 -22.73
C ILE A 30 -11.84 -22.14 -22.70
N ARG A 31 -11.59 -22.78 -21.56
CA ARG A 31 -10.51 -23.77 -21.39
C ARG A 31 -11.00 -25.02 -20.69
N SER A 32 -10.30 -26.14 -20.88
CA SER A 32 -10.56 -27.37 -20.13
C SER A 32 -10.36 -27.16 -18.63
N LEU A 33 -11.09 -27.95 -17.84
CA LEU A 33 -10.91 -27.99 -16.40
C LEU A 33 -9.47 -28.44 -16.09
N PRO A 34 -8.74 -27.72 -15.22
CA PRO A 34 -7.40 -28.14 -14.83
C PRO A 34 -7.42 -29.55 -14.22
N SER A 35 -6.56 -30.44 -14.70
CA SER A 35 -6.36 -31.76 -14.09
C SER A 35 -5.66 -31.61 -12.74
N ARG A 36 -6.17 -32.26 -11.69
CA ARG A 36 -5.43 -32.37 -10.42
C ARG A 36 -4.19 -33.24 -10.65
N ARG A 37 -3.01 -32.63 -10.58
CA ARG A 37 -1.70 -33.30 -10.57
C ARG A 37 -1.04 -33.04 -9.22
N ASN A 38 -0.27 -34.01 -8.72
CA ASN A 38 0.66 -33.77 -7.62
C ASN A 38 1.68 -32.74 -8.09
N TYR A 39 1.52 -31.51 -7.62
CA TYR A 39 2.27 -30.35 -8.07
C TYR A 39 3.32 -30.02 -7.01
N THR A 40 4.59 -30.17 -7.38
CA THR A 40 5.73 -29.67 -6.62
C THR A 40 6.19 -28.37 -7.29
N PRO A 41 6.24 -27.25 -6.55
CA PRO A 41 6.76 -26.00 -7.09
C PRO A 41 8.22 -26.15 -7.51
N THR A 42 8.62 -25.52 -8.60
CA THR A 42 10.04 -25.35 -8.95
C THR A 42 10.67 -24.29 -8.04
N ALA A 43 11.99 -24.32 -7.83
CA ALA A 43 12.70 -23.30 -7.04
C ALA A 43 12.37 -21.84 -7.46
N ALA A 44 12.29 -21.56 -8.77
CA ALA A 44 11.90 -20.24 -9.28
C ALA A 44 10.44 -19.84 -8.92
N GLN A 45 9.56 -20.82 -8.74
CA GLN A 45 8.18 -20.57 -8.30
C GLN A 45 8.13 -20.35 -6.79
N GLU A 46 8.98 -21.01 -6.01
CA GLU A 46 9.09 -20.78 -4.56
C GLU A 46 9.63 -19.38 -4.30
N ASP A 47 10.70 -18.99 -4.99
CA ASP A 47 11.27 -17.63 -4.95
C ASP A 47 10.21 -16.56 -5.24
N GLN A 48 9.43 -16.73 -6.31
CA GLN A 48 8.36 -15.79 -6.63
C GLN A 48 7.23 -15.77 -5.59
N ARG A 49 6.90 -16.91 -4.98
CA ARG A 49 5.90 -16.97 -3.91
C ARG A 49 6.39 -16.25 -2.67
N GLU A 50 7.66 -16.40 -2.33
CA GLU A 50 8.28 -15.73 -1.19
C GLU A 50 8.28 -14.22 -1.39
N ARG A 51 8.79 -13.74 -2.54
CA ARG A 51 8.76 -12.31 -2.90
C ARG A 51 7.36 -11.72 -2.81
N PHE A 52 6.38 -12.43 -3.34
CA PHE A 52 4.98 -12.00 -3.32
C PHE A 52 4.38 -12.05 -1.90
N GLY A 53 4.71 -13.09 -1.13
CA GLY A 53 4.32 -13.26 0.25
C GLY A 53 4.79 -12.10 1.13
N THR A 54 6.08 -11.77 1.07
CA THR A 54 6.68 -10.65 1.84
C THR A 54 5.97 -9.33 1.55
N VAL A 55 5.76 -8.99 0.28
CA VAL A 55 5.11 -7.72 -0.10
C VAL A 55 3.64 -7.70 0.31
N ILE A 56 2.91 -8.81 0.15
CA ILE A 56 1.51 -8.88 0.56
C ILE A 56 1.37 -8.80 2.07
N GLN A 57 2.20 -9.52 2.83
CA GLN A 57 2.19 -9.48 4.29
C GLN A 57 2.37 -8.06 4.80
N PHE A 58 3.29 -7.30 4.21
CA PHE A 58 3.52 -5.91 4.57
C PHE A 58 2.40 -4.96 4.14
N LEU A 59 1.83 -5.11 2.94
CA LEU A 59 0.79 -4.19 2.44
C LEU A 59 -0.63 -4.52 2.95
N SER A 60 -0.87 -5.74 3.40
CA SER A 60 -2.21 -6.21 3.81
C SER A 60 -2.82 -5.39 4.96
N PRO A 61 -2.09 -5.05 6.04
CA PRO A 61 -2.62 -4.23 7.13
C PRO A 61 -3.07 -2.84 6.68
N ILE A 62 -2.35 -2.23 5.73
CA ILE A 62 -2.62 -0.89 5.20
C ILE A 62 -3.42 -0.90 3.89
N ARG A 63 -4.03 -2.04 3.54
CA ARG A 63 -4.74 -2.25 2.27
C ARG A 63 -5.82 -1.21 2.02
N ALA A 64 -6.52 -0.75 3.05
CA ALA A 64 -7.58 0.26 2.91
C ALA A 64 -7.02 1.59 2.37
N ILE A 65 -5.91 2.06 2.94
CA ILE A 65 -5.24 3.31 2.53
C ILE A 65 -4.66 3.15 1.12
N VAL A 66 -3.90 2.07 0.89
CA VAL A 66 -3.27 1.81 -0.42
C VAL A 66 -4.33 1.64 -1.52
N SER A 67 -5.44 0.95 -1.25
CA SER A 67 -6.50 0.76 -2.25
C SER A 67 -7.23 2.05 -2.59
N ALA A 68 -7.30 3.00 -1.65
CA ALA A 68 -7.95 4.29 -1.85
C ALA A 68 -7.04 5.31 -2.56
N PHE A 69 -5.76 5.35 -2.21
CA PHE A 69 -4.87 6.47 -2.55
C PHE A 69 -3.68 6.12 -3.45
N TYR A 70 -3.55 4.85 -3.87
CA TYR A 70 -2.46 4.43 -4.74
C TYR A 70 -2.81 4.52 -6.22
N GLY A 71 -2.61 5.70 -6.79
CA GLY A 71 -2.83 5.99 -8.20
C GLY A 71 -4.29 5.84 -8.64
N LYS A 72 -4.52 5.98 -9.94
CA LYS A 72 -5.83 5.69 -10.55
C LYS A 72 -5.83 4.29 -11.14
N LYS A 73 -7.00 3.65 -11.14
CA LYS A 73 -7.20 2.32 -11.74
C LYS A 73 -6.76 2.35 -13.22
N GLN A 74 -5.82 1.49 -13.59
CA GLN A 74 -5.31 1.40 -14.97
C GLN A 74 -5.80 0.09 -15.62
N GLY A 75 -6.85 0.20 -16.44
CA GLY A 75 -7.49 -0.96 -17.07
C GLY A 75 -8.04 -1.95 -16.02
N ASP A 76 -7.58 -3.19 -16.10
CA ASP A 76 -8.01 -4.27 -15.19
C ASP A 76 -7.26 -4.29 -13.84
N LYS A 77 -6.22 -3.45 -13.66
CA LYS A 77 -5.41 -3.43 -12.43
C LYS A 77 -6.04 -2.51 -11.38
N SER A 78 -6.34 -3.06 -10.21
CA SER A 78 -6.72 -2.26 -9.02
C SER A 78 -5.53 -1.42 -8.52
N ALA A 79 -5.83 -0.36 -7.78
CA ALA A 79 -4.82 0.46 -7.09
C ALA A 79 -3.88 -0.40 -6.22
N TYR A 80 -4.44 -1.33 -5.46
CA TYR A 80 -3.66 -2.30 -4.67
C TYR A 80 -2.70 -3.13 -5.53
N ASN A 81 -3.14 -3.65 -6.68
CA ASN A 81 -2.26 -4.43 -7.56
C ASN A 81 -1.16 -3.57 -8.19
N LEU A 82 -1.41 -2.28 -8.45
CA LEU A 82 -0.38 -1.34 -8.88
C LEU A 82 0.65 -1.12 -7.78
N ALA A 83 0.20 -0.96 -6.53
CA ALA A 83 1.08 -0.85 -5.37
C ALA A 83 1.94 -2.10 -5.19
N THR A 84 1.33 -3.29 -5.16
CA THR A 84 2.07 -4.55 -5.06
C THR A 84 3.10 -4.69 -6.18
N GLY A 85 2.72 -4.34 -7.41
CA GLY A 85 3.63 -4.40 -8.56
C GLY A 85 4.82 -3.43 -8.49
N TYR A 86 4.64 -2.25 -7.87
CA TYR A 86 5.73 -1.31 -7.60
C TYR A 86 6.66 -1.85 -6.51
N HIS A 87 6.11 -2.30 -5.38
CA HIS A 87 6.91 -2.76 -4.25
C HIS A 87 7.74 -4.00 -4.59
N LEU A 88 7.20 -4.94 -5.38
CA LEU A 88 7.96 -6.11 -5.87
C LEU A 88 9.17 -5.77 -6.73
N LYS A 89 9.14 -4.62 -7.40
CA LYS A 89 10.19 -4.18 -8.32
C LYS A 89 11.21 -3.26 -7.65
N GLU A 90 10.73 -2.33 -6.84
CA GLU A 90 11.55 -1.23 -6.32
C GLU A 90 11.86 -1.35 -4.85
N ALA A 91 10.90 -1.80 -4.04
CA ALA A 91 10.99 -1.76 -2.57
C ALA A 91 11.42 -3.11 -1.96
N LEU A 92 11.55 -4.17 -2.75
CA LEU A 92 11.98 -5.48 -2.26
C LEU A 92 13.49 -5.66 -2.45
N LEU A 93 14.21 -5.96 -1.38
CA LEU A 93 15.63 -6.29 -1.41
C LEU A 93 15.84 -7.77 -1.07
N PRO A 94 16.73 -8.48 -1.78
CA PRO A 94 17.16 -9.80 -1.37
C PRO A 94 17.98 -9.68 -0.07
N ASN A 95 17.64 -10.47 0.94
CA ASN A 95 18.37 -10.61 2.20
C ASN A 95 18.82 -12.05 2.36
N LEU A 96 19.69 -12.52 1.46
CA LEU A 96 20.16 -13.90 1.47
C LEU A 96 21.05 -14.17 2.71
N PRO A 97 20.86 -15.27 3.45
CA PRO A 97 19.97 -16.41 3.17
C PRO A 97 18.53 -16.29 3.73
N ASP A 98 18.23 -15.24 4.49
CA ASP A 98 16.97 -15.05 5.22
C ASP A 98 15.79 -14.55 4.37
N GLY A 99 15.86 -14.73 3.04
CA GLY A 99 14.78 -14.41 2.12
C GLY A 99 14.81 -12.98 1.60
N TYR A 100 13.73 -12.23 1.85
CA TYR A 100 13.50 -10.89 1.29
C TYR A 100 13.06 -9.89 2.37
N VAL A 101 13.59 -8.68 2.28
CA VAL A 101 13.26 -7.57 3.18
C VAL A 101 12.77 -6.37 2.40
N ILE A 102 12.01 -5.50 3.06
CA ILE A 102 11.45 -4.30 2.45
C ILE A 102 12.36 -3.12 2.72
N ASN A 103 12.74 -2.42 1.65
CA ASN A 103 13.43 -1.15 1.72
C ASN A 103 12.43 -0.03 2.05
N TYR A 104 12.39 0.37 3.31
CA TYR A 104 11.47 1.38 3.84
C TYR A 104 11.57 2.74 3.11
N THR A 105 12.77 3.12 2.66
CA THR A 105 12.99 4.40 1.94
C THR A 105 12.27 4.47 0.60
N LYS A 106 11.98 3.30 -0.01
CA LYS A 106 11.30 3.18 -1.30
C LYS A 106 9.83 2.77 -1.16
N VAL A 107 9.32 2.61 0.07
CA VAL A 107 7.92 2.29 0.29
C VAL A 107 7.06 3.51 -0.06
N LEU A 108 6.00 3.26 -0.84
CA LEU A 108 5.01 4.29 -1.17
C LEU A 108 3.62 3.82 -0.75
N ILE A 109 2.99 4.58 0.14
CA ILE A 109 1.65 4.26 0.66
C ILE A 109 0.55 4.85 -0.22
N SER A 110 0.85 5.99 -0.82
CA SER A 110 -0.01 6.69 -1.77
C SER A 110 0.82 7.13 -2.98
N LYS A 111 0.12 7.32 -4.10
CA LYS A 111 0.74 7.83 -5.33
C LYS A 111 -0.28 8.66 -6.08
N GLY A 112 0.07 9.90 -6.39
CA GLY A 112 -0.78 10.77 -7.17
C GLY A 112 -0.16 12.14 -7.43
N ASP A 113 -1.00 13.02 -7.97
CA ASP A 113 -0.59 14.30 -8.55
C ASP A 113 -0.78 15.49 -7.59
N LEU A 114 -1.30 15.27 -6.37
CA LEU A 114 -1.38 16.32 -5.35
C LEU A 114 0.03 16.67 -4.89
N LEU A 115 0.30 17.96 -4.68
CA LEU A 115 1.56 18.40 -4.10
C LEU A 115 1.79 17.72 -2.74
N GLY A 116 2.99 17.19 -2.53
CA GLY A 116 3.37 16.46 -1.32
C GLY A 116 3.69 17.36 -0.13
N LEU A 117 4.21 16.74 0.93
CA LEU A 117 4.73 17.46 2.09
C LEU A 117 5.99 18.26 1.69
N ALA A 118 6.09 19.50 2.16
CA ALA A 118 7.30 20.31 2.02
C ALA A 118 8.13 20.22 3.30
N ASN A 119 9.39 19.81 3.18
CA ASN A 119 10.35 19.64 4.29
C ASN A 119 9.74 18.98 5.55
N PRO A 120 9.12 17.80 5.42
CA PRO A 120 8.54 17.16 6.58
C PRO A 120 9.64 16.67 7.53
N THR A 121 9.39 16.82 8.83
CA THR A 121 10.25 16.32 9.89
C THR A 121 9.45 15.50 10.87
N VAL A 122 10.14 14.60 11.56
CA VAL A 122 9.55 13.68 12.52
C VAL A 122 10.44 13.62 13.76
N SER A 123 9.83 13.75 14.94
CA SER A 123 10.53 13.67 16.21
C SER A 123 9.72 12.86 17.23
N PRO A 124 10.37 11.99 18.02
CA PRO A 124 9.71 11.35 19.16
C PRO A 124 9.45 12.41 20.24
N ASP A 125 8.35 12.26 20.94
CA ASP A 125 7.93 13.09 22.07
C ASP A 125 7.61 12.19 23.27
N VAL A 126 7.44 12.79 24.44
CA VAL A 126 7.21 12.08 25.71
C VAL A 126 5.89 11.28 25.63
N ASN A 127 5.83 10.15 26.34
CA ASN A 127 4.65 9.25 26.38
C ASN A 127 4.35 8.58 25.03
N GLN A 128 5.38 8.12 24.31
CA GLN A 128 5.24 7.40 23.03
C GLN A 128 4.42 8.19 22.00
N GLN A 129 4.62 9.51 21.98
CA GLN A 129 4.02 10.37 20.98
C GLN A 129 5.01 10.65 19.88
N LEU A 130 4.47 10.83 18.68
CA LEU A 130 5.25 11.07 17.50
C LEU A 130 4.77 12.38 16.89
N THR A 131 5.63 13.39 16.93
CA THR A 131 5.35 14.73 16.43
C THR A 131 5.86 14.82 15.00
N ILE A 132 4.94 15.12 14.09
CA ILE A 132 5.23 15.30 12.67
C ILE A 132 4.97 16.76 12.33
N SER A 133 5.95 17.43 11.74
CA SER A 133 5.79 18.81 11.27
C SER A 133 6.19 18.95 9.81
N TRP A 134 5.62 19.94 9.14
CA TRP A 134 5.91 20.24 7.73
C TRP A 134 5.79 21.74 7.49
N LEU A 135 6.42 22.22 6.41
CA LEU A 135 6.23 23.58 5.96
C LEU A 135 4.89 23.69 5.23
N ASP A 136 4.08 24.69 5.61
CA ASP A 136 2.84 24.98 4.89
C ASP A 136 3.15 25.40 3.45
N ASN A 137 2.67 24.60 2.50
CA ASN A 137 2.74 24.87 1.07
C ASN A 137 1.35 25.03 0.46
N SER A 138 0.34 25.32 1.28
CA SER A 138 -1.02 25.64 0.83
C SER A 138 -1.01 26.82 -0.14
N GLY A 139 -1.86 26.76 -1.17
CA GLY A 139 -1.90 27.76 -2.24
C GLY A 139 -0.82 27.59 -3.31
N GLN A 140 0.10 26.64 -3.17
CA GLN A 140 1.04 26.28 -4.23
C GLN A 140 0.47 25.13 -5.09
N GLY A 141 0.42 25.33 -6.41
CA GLY A 141 -0.07 24.32 -7.33
C GLY A 141 -1.52 23.91 -7.05
N ASN A 142 -1.73 22.67 -6.65
CA ASN A 142 -3.04 22.11 -6.29
C ASN A 142 -3.19 21.82 -4.78
N ALA A 143 -2.30 22.35 -3.92
CA ALA A 143 -2.38 22.20 -2.48
C ALA A 143 -3.40 23.16 -1.87
N ALA A 144 -4.32 22.63 -1.06
CA ALA A 144 -5.27 23.39 -0.27
C ALA A 144 -4.97 23.24 1.23
N ALA A 145 -5.28 24.29 1.99
CA ALA A 145 -5.18 24.28 3.46
C ALA A 145 -6.02 23.17 4.12
N THR A 146 -7.14 22.81 3.48
CA THR A 146 -8.06 21.77 3.97
C THR A 146 -7.66 20.35 3.60
N ASP A 147 -6.53 20.15 2.92
CA ASP A 147 -6.04 18.80 2.60
C ASP A 147 -5.76 18.03 3.90
N GLU A 148 -6.21 16.78 3.95
CA GLU A 148 -6.09 15.90 5.11
C GLU A 148 -4.73 15.19 5.07
N LEU A 149 -4.02 15.20 6.20
CA LEU A 149 -2.81 14.43 6.41
C LEU A 149 -3.17 12.97 6.75
N ILE A 150 -2.52 12.02 6.10
CA ILE A 150 -2.51 10.62 6.47
C ILE A 150 -1.10 10.23 6.90
N VAL A 151 -1.01 9.62 8.07
CA VAL A 151 0.24 9.13 8.65
C VAL A 151 0.14 7.62 8.81
N VAL A 152 1.22 6.93 8.45
CA VAL A 152 1.37 5.50 8.70
C VAL A 152 2.71 5.28 9.36
N VAL A 153 2.67 4.55 10.48
CA VAL A 153 3.83 4.15 11.25
C VAL A 153 3.92 2.63 11.22
N TYR A 154 5.11 2.10 10.97
CA TYR A 154 5.39 0.68 11.00
C TYR A 154 6.45 0.38 12.04
N ASN A 155 6.25 -0.68 12.80
CA ASN A 155 7.21 -1.18 13.76
C ASN A 155 7.84 -2.47 13.20
N PRO A 156 9.12 -2.45 12.76
CA PRO A 156 9.79 -3.63 12.20
C PRO A 156 9.92 -4.80 13.20
N THR A 157 10.01 -4.52 14.50
CA THR A 157 10.20 -5.55 15.53
C THR A 157 8.92 -6.35 15.78
N LEU A 158 7.78 -5.66 15.78
CA LEU A 158 6.47 -6.27 16.04
C LEU A 158 5.72 -6.64 14.74
N GLU A 159 6.21 -6.18 13.59
CA GLU A 159 5.55 -6.26 12.29
C GLU A 159 4.13 -5.63 12.28
N LEU A 160 3.90 -4.61 13.11
CA LEU A 160 2.62 -3.94 13.25
C LEU A 160 2.61 -2.56 12.62
N PHE A 161 1.43 -2.16 12.14
CA PHE A 161 1.16 -0.82 11.62
C PHE A 161 0.20 -0.08 12.53
N GLU A 162 0.45 1.20 12.70
CA GLU A 162 -0.48 2.17 13.26
C GLU A 162 -0.72 3.28 12.24
N THR A 163 -1.97 3.71 12.08
CA THR A 163 -2.34 4.67 11.04
C THR A 163 -3.26 5.75 11.58
N ALA A 164 -3.00 7.00 11.21
CA ALA A 164 -3.90 8.12 11.45
C ALA A 164 -4.45 8.62 10.11
N ASN A 165 -5.77 8.51 9.91
CA ASN A 165 -6.46 8.85 8.67
C ASN A 165 -7.90 9.37 8.94
N PRO A 166 -8.10 10.69 9.12
CA PRO A 166 -7.10 11.75 9.02
C PRO A 166 -6.32 11.92 10.33
N ALA A 167 -5.09 12.42 10.23
CA ALA A 167 -4.27 12.82 11.36
C ALA A 167 -4.44 14.32 11.70
N GLY A 168 -4.76 15.12 10.68
CA GLY A 168 -4.96 16.57 10.79
C GLY A 168 -5.13 17.20 9.40
N THR A 169 -5.22 18.52 9.34
CA THR A 169 -5.27 19.30 8.09
C THR A 169 -3.93 19.97 7.80
N ARG A 170 -3.68 20.31 6.54
CA ARG A 170 -2.41 20.86 6.05
C ARG A 170 -2.00 22.17 6.71
N ASP A 171 -2.97 23.01 7.06
CA ASP A 171 -2.79 24.28 7.76
C ASP A 171 -2.36 24.15 9.22
N LEU A 172 -2.47 22.97 9.83
CA LEU A 172 -2.01 22.76 11.21
C LEU A 172 -0.49 22.83 11.32
N THR A 173 0.25 22.55 10.25
CA THR A 173 1.73 22.50 10.17
C THR A 173 2.43 21.50 11.10
N THR A 174 1.72 20.99 12.10
CA THR A 174 2.18 20.01 13.08
C THR A 174 1.01 19.15 13.55
N VAL A 175 1.27 17.86 13.74
CA VAL A 175 0.34 16.88 14.31
C VAL A 175 1.09 15.95 15.25
N GLN A 176 0.44 15.61 16.37
CA GLN A 176 0.90 14.59 17.30
C GLN A 176 0.10 13.31 17.10
N MET A 177 0.80 12.20 16.92
CA MET A 177 0.20 10.87 16.82
C MET A 177 0.59 10.06 18.06
N PRO A 178 -0.37 9.72 18.95
CA PRO A 178 -0.08 8.81 20.05
C PRO A 178 0.11 7.40 19.51
N LEU A 179 1.17 6.73 19.98
CA LEU A 179 1.43 5.33 19.67
C LEU A 179 1.20 4.46 20.92
N PRO A 180 0.95 3.15 20.73
CA PRO A 180 0.74 2.26 21.87
C PRO A 180 1.97 2.18 22.78
N ALA A 181 1.74 2.19 24.11
CA ALA A 181 2.82 2.17 25.11
C ALA A 181 3.77 0.97 25.00
N TYR A 182 3.31 -0.16 24.46
CA TYR A 182 4.15 -1.35 24.27
C TYR A 182 5.18 -1.20 23.11
N TRP A 183 5.17 -0.08 22.38
CA TRP A 183 6.19 0.28 21.38
C TRP A 183 7.34 1.11 21.98
N ALA A 184 7.29 1.44 23.27
CA ALA A 184 8.35 2.22 23.92
C ALA A 184 9.74 1.56 23.75
N GLY A 185 10.75 2.36 23.39
CA GLY A 185 12.12 1.89 23.14
C GLY A 185 12.33 1.19 21.80
N GLN A 186 11.29 1.03 20.97
CA GLN A 186 11.40 0.40 19.66
C GLN A 186 11.61 1.44 18.56
N GLU A 187 12.30 1.05 17.50
CA GLU A 187 12.44 1.85 16.29
C GLU A 187 11.19 1.69 15.42
N VAL A 188 10.65 2.81 14.94
CA VAL A 188 9.51 2.85 14.03
C VAL A 188 9.86 3.59 12.75
N GLN A 189 9.23 3.17 11.66
CA GLN A 189 9.37 3.72 10.31
C GLN A 189 8.13 4.54 9.99
N VAL A 190 8.30 5.80 9.56
CA VAL A 190 7.18 6.73 9.39
C VAL A 190 7.05 7.20 7.95
N TRP A 191 5.82 7.16 7.43
CA TRP A 191 5.45 7.76 6.15
C TRP A 191 4.25 8.68 6.33
N ALA A 192 4.21 9.72 5.52
CA ALA A 192 3.09 10.65 5.48
C ALA A 192 2.70 11.01 4.06
N THR A 193 1.43 11.35 3.86
CA THR A 193 0.88 11.86 2.60
C THR A 193 -0.26 12.82 2.86
N PHE A 194 -0.51 13.73 1.92
CA PHE A 194 -1.74 14.50 1.88
C PHE A 194 -2.77 13.84 0.95
N VAL A 195 -4.04 14.03 1.29
CA VAL A 195 -5.18 13.74 0.43
C VAL A 195 -6.11 14.94 0.43
N THR A 196 -6.83 15.18 -0.66
CA THR A 196 -7.80 16.28 -0.68
C THR A 196 -8.93 16.03 0.30
N GLN A 197 -9.63 17.08 0.75
CA GLN A 197 -10.80 16.97 1.63
C GLN A 197 -11.89 16.04 1.04
N ASP A 198 -12.08 16.07 -0.28
CA ASP A 198 -12.97 15.16 -1.03
C ASP A 198 -12.44 13.71 -1.11
N ARG A 199 -11.19 13.46 -0.68
CA ARG A 199 -10.44 12.19 -0.75
C ARG A 199 -10.29 11.61 -2.16
N LYS A 200 -10.40 12.45 -3.19
CA LYS A 200 -10.32 12.05 -4.61
C LYS A 200 -8.90 12.08 -5.17
N LEU A 201 -8.07 12.98 -4.65
CA LEU A 201 -6.67 13.12 -5.06
C LEU A 201 -5.78 12.88 -3.85
N ALA A 202 -4.66 12.22 -4.10
CA ALA A 202 -3.64 11.94 -3.11
C ALA A 202 -2.29 12.45 -3.62
N ALA A 203 -1.43 12.84 -2.70
CA ALA A 203 -0.04 13.11 -2.98
C ALA A 203 0.74 11.80 -3.10
N THR A 204 1.94 11.88 -3.66
CA THR A 204 2.91 10.78 -3.50
C THR A 204 3.47 10.83 -2.08
N SER A 205 3.37 9.71 -1.35
CA SER A 205 3.81 9.64 0.05
C SER A 205 5.31 9.90 0.20
N SER A 206 5.69 10.55 1.30
CA SER A 206 7.08 10.77 1.68
C SER A 206 7.46 9.90 2.87
N TYR A 207 8.64 9.29 2.81
CA TYR A 207 9.26 8.62 3.96
C TYR A 207 9.94 9.67 4.83
N LEU A 208 9.58 9.71 6.12
CA LEU A 208 10.06 10.73 7.06
C LEU A 208 11.32 10.29 7.81
N GLY A 209 11.59 8.99 7.87
CA GLY A 209 12.74 8.42 8.56
C GLY A 209 12.36 7.36 9.58
N ALA A 210 13.41 6.84 10.22
CA ALA A 210 13.34 5.95 11.36
C ALA A 210 13.43 6.76 12.65
N VAL A 211 12.61 6.42 13.65
CA VAL A 211 12.57 7.12 14.93
C VAL A 211 12.49 6.09 16.06
N THR A 212 13.35 6.21 17.06
CA THR A 212 13.24 5.42 18.29
C THR A 212 12.31 6.12 19.27
N LEU A 213 11.28 5.42 19.74
CA LEU A 213 10.32 5.98 20.71
C LEU A 213 10.93 6.01 22.11
N THR A 214 10.70 7.13 22.81
CA THR A 214 11.12 7.35 24.21
C THR A 214 10.00 7.09 25.21
#